data_AF-A0A833CM46-F1
#
_entry.id   AF-A0A833CM46-F1
#
_cell.length_a   1.000
_cell.length_b   1.000
_cell.length_c   1.000
_cell.angle_alpha   90.00
_cell.angle_beta   90.00
_cell.angle_gamma   90.00
#
_symmetry.space_group_name_H-M   'P 1'
#
loop_
_entity.id
_entity.type
_entity.pdbx_description
1 polymer ?
#
loop_
_entity_poly.entity_id
_entity_poly.type
_entity_poly.pdbx_seq_one_letter_code
_entity_poly.pdbx_strand_id
1 'polypeptide(L)'
;MTSIASLVDAFIAKQGAPTKFEPGVGSNFDFYASYLSTFGIQLRQFGWRYQLSQSGGPWRDVSRGAILKLVNTFRAMEGLPMLQVGRR
;
A
#
# COMPACT_ATOMS: atom_id res chain seq x y z
N MET A 1 -14.40 19.56 -24.40
CA MET A 1 -14.53 18.76 -23.18
C MET A 1 -13.23 18.02 -22.97
N THR A 2 -12.40 18.44 -22.01
CA THR A 2 -11.18 17.72 -21.66
C THR A 2 -11.59 16.43 -20.95
N SER A 3 -11.27 15.30 -21.58
CA SER A 3 -11.45 13.98 -20.99
C SER A 3 -10.63 13.89 -19.70
N ILE A 4 -11.20 13.30 -18.65
CA ILE A 4 -10.50 13.03 -17.38
C ILE A 4 -9.20 12.25 -17.65
N ALA A 5 -9.19 11.39 -18.66
CA ALA A 5 -7.99 10.65 -19.08
C ALA A 5 -6.84 11.59 -19.48
N SER A 6 -7.14 12.69 -20.19
CA SER A 6 -6.13 13.65 -20.63
C SER A 6 -5.48 14.42 -19.47
N LEU A 7 -6.22 14.61 -18.36
CA LEU A 7 -5.67 15.24 -17.15
C LEU A 7 -4.77 14.27 -16.38
N VAL A 8 -5.14 12.99 -16.34
CA VAL A 8 -4.33 11.92 -15.73
C VAL A 8 -3.03 11.73 -16.51
N ASP A 9 -3.08 11.70 -17.85
CA ASP A 9 -1.89 11.59 -18.70
C ASP A 9 -0.96 12.79 -18.55
N ALA A 10 -1.51 14.01 -18.51
CA ALA A 10 -0.72 15.22 -18.28
C ALA A 10 -0.07 15.26 -16.89
N PHE A 11 -0.75 14.73 -15.87
CA PHE A 11 -0.20 14.59 -14.53
C PHE A 11 0.95 13.57 -14.48
N ILE A 12 0.76 12.39 -15.10
CA ILE A 12 1.78 11.35 -15.24
C ILE A 12 3.00 11.87 -16.00
N ALA A 13 2.80 12.62 -17.09
CA ALA A 13 3.89 13.19 -17.87
C ALA A 13 4.69 14.25 -17.08
N LYS A 14 4.05 14.99 -16.17
CA LYS A 14 4.67 16.07 -15.40
C LYS A 14 5.37 15.60 -14.12
N GLN A 15 4.78 14.64 -13.41
CA GLN A 15 5.29 14.15 -12.12
C GLN A 15 6.04 12.81 -12.26
N GLY A 16 6.01 12.19 -13.44
CA GLY A 16 6.33 10.78 -13.63
C GLY A 16 5.12 9.90 -13.37
N ALA A 17 5.05 8.74 -14.02
CA ALA A 17 4.08 7.71 -13.63
C ALA A 17 4.28 7.39 -12.15
N PRO A 18 3.22 7.24 -11.34
CA PRO A 18 3.38 6.79 -9.96
C PRO A 18 4.23 5.53 -10.02
N THR A 19 5.38 5.58 -9.35
CA THR A 19 6.43 4.57 -9.45
C THR A 19 5.77 3.23 -9.19
N LYS A 20 5.52 2.47 -10.27
CA LYS A 20 5.00 1.11 -10.16
C LYS A 20 6.07 0.35 -9.40
N PHE A 21 5.83 0.17 -8.11
CA PHE A 21 6.50 -0.75 -7.19
C PHE A 21 7.89 -1.16 -7.64
N GLU A 22 8.87 -0.25 -7.53
CA GLU A 22 10.25 -0.65 -7.79
C GLU A 22 10.70 -1.66 -6.71
N PRO A 23 11.38 -2.75 -7.11
CA PRO A 23 12.04 -3.65 -6.18
C PRO A 23 13.15 -2.89 -5.45
N GLY A 24 12.82 -2.36 -4.28
CA GLY A 24 13.68 -1.45 -3.52
C GLY A 24 12.91 -0.39 -2.73
N VAL A 25 11.63 -0.14 -3.08
CA VAL A 25 10.75 0.76 -2.30
C VAL A 25 10.35 0.04 -1.01
N GLY A 26 11.24 0.09 -0.02
CA GLY A 26 11.08 -0.59 1.24
C GLY A 26 9.82 -0.15 1.97
N SER A 27 9.06 -1.12 2.49
CA SER A 27 8.16 -1.05 3.65
C SER A 27 7.41 0.28 3.92
N ASN A 28 6.97 1.00 2.89
CA ASN A 28 6.32 2.30 3.05
C ASN A 28 4.83 2.11 3.39
N PHE A 29 4.28 3.00 4.20
CA PHE A 29 2.89 2.95 4.62
C PHE A 29 1.92 3.03 3.42
N ASP A 30 2.18 3.94 2.48
CA ASP A 30 1.30 4.16 1.32
C ASP A 30 1.23 2.93 0.40
N PHE A 31 2.35 2.21 0.29
CA PHE A 31 2.38 0.90 -0.37
C PHE A 31 1.42 -0.05 0.32
N TYR A 32 1.54 -0.21 1.64
CA TYR A 32 0.75 -1.18 2.38
C TYR A 32 -0.74 -0.84 2.32
N ALA A 33 -1.09 0.43 2.46
CA ALA A 33 -2.46 0.89 2.36
C ALA A 33 -3.06 0.61 0.99
N SER A 34 -2.33 0.94 -0.09
CA SER A 34 -2.80 0.71 -1.46
C SER A 34 -2.93 -0.79 -1.76
N TYR A 35 -1.93 -1.59 -1.37
CA TYR A 35 -1.95 -3.03 -1.62
C TYR A 35 -3.03 -3.75 -0.80
N LEU A 36 -3.20 -3.44 0.48
CA LEU A 36 -4.24 -4.05 1.30
C LEU A 36 -5.65 -3.64 0.85
N SER A 37 -5.80 -2.45 0.25
CA SER A 37 -7.10 -1.97 -0.24
C SER A 37 -7.68 -2.86 -1.34
N THR A 38 -6.85 -3.53 -2.15
CA THR A 38 -7.32 -4.45 -3.20
C THR A 38 -7.98 -5.70 -2.62
N PHE A 39 -7.70 -6.02 -1.37
CA PHE A 39 -8.31 -7.12 -0.61
C PHE A 39 -9.43 -6.65 0.31
N GLY A 40 -9.89 -5.40 0.18
CA GLY A 40 -10.91 -4.81 1.04
C GLY A 40 -10.42 -4.54 2.48
N ILE A 41 -9.10 -4.47 2.68
CA ILE A 41 -8.49 -4.15 3.97
C ILE A 41 -8.02 -2.70 3.93
N GLN A 42 -8.64 -1.87 4.76
CA GLN A 42 -8.26 -0.47 4.92
C GLN A 42 -7.18 -0.35 5.98
N LEU A 43 -6.16 0.46 5.70
CA LEU A 43 -5.09 0.78 6.63
C LEU A 43 -5.05 2.29 6.84
N ARG A 44 -5.00 2.72 8.12
CA ARG A 44 -4.80 4.14 8.48
C ARG A 44 -3.71 4.29 9.52
N GLN A 45 -3.05 5.44 9.51
CA GLN A 45 -2.09 5.84 10.53
C GLN A 45 -2.70 6.95 11.39
N PHE A 46 -2.63 6.80 12.70
CA PHE A 46 -3.10 7.79 13.67
C PHE A 46 -1.93 8.13 14.62
N GLY A 47 -1.18 9.17 14.25
CA GLY A 47 0.09 9.50 14.91
C GLY A 47 1.11 8.36 14.78
N TRP A 48 1.46 7.74 15.90
CA TRP A 48 2.41 6.62 15.97
C TRP A 48 1.75 5.23 15.86
N ARG A 49 0.41 5.17 15.85
CA ARG A 49 -0.36 3.92 15.81
C ARG A 49 -0.83 3.63 14.39
N TYR A 50 -0.87 2.35 14.04
CA TYR A 50 -1.50 1.90 12.81
C TYR A 50 -2.77 1.14 13.15
N GLN A 51 -3.79 1.30 12.31
CA GLN A 51 -5.06 0.62 12.46
C GLN A 51 -5.49 -0.01 11.14
N LEU A 52 -6.04 -1.22 11.22
CA LEU A 52 -6.68 -1.89 10.10
C LEU A 52 -8.19 -2.01 10.30
N SER A 53 -8.93 -2.01 9.20
CA SER A 53 -10.33 -2.44 9.13
C SER A 53 -10.50 -3.37 7.94
N GLN A 54 -11.26 -4.45 8.12
CA GLN A 54 -11.56 -5.39 7.05
C GLN A 54 -13.02 -5.21 6.65
N SER A 55 -13.28 -4.91 5.38
CA SER A 55 -14.63 -4.84 4.80
C SER A 55 -15.59 -3.90 5.55
N GLY A 56 -15.08 -2.79 6.08
CA GLY A 56 -15.87 -1.83 6.87
C GLY A 56 -16.14 -2.25 8.32
N GLY A 57 -15.46 -3.30 8.80
CA GLY A 57 -15.51 -3.74 10.20
C GLY A 57 -14.81 -2.80 11.19
N PRO A 58 -14.74 -3.17 12.47
CA PRO A 58 -14.14 -2.34 13.50
C PRO A 58 -12.65 -2.12 13.25
N TRP A 59 -12.18 -0.90 13.55
CA TRP A 59 -10.76 -0.57 13.50
C TRP A 59 -10.00 -1.28 14.61
N ARG A 60 -8.91 -1.95 14.26
CA ARG A 60 -8.03 -2.66 15.19
C ARG A 60 -6.63 -2.11 15.12
N ASP A 61 -6.05 -1.83 16.28
CA ASP A 61 -4.66 -1.40 16.37
C ASP A 61 -3.72 -2.54 15.98
N VAL A 62 -2.69 -2.20 15.21
CA VAL A 62 -1.74 -3.16 14.65
C VAL A 62 -0.34 -2.57 14.63
N SER A 63 0.66 -3.41 14.87
CA SER A 63 2.06 -3.00 14.77
C SER A 63 2.52 -2.98 13.32
N ARG A 64 3.51 -2.15 13.00
CA ARG A 64 4.10 -2.12 11.65
C ARG A 64 4.61 -3.48 11.18
N GLY A 65 5.17 -4.27 12.10
CA GLY A 65 5.63 -5.63 11.81
C GLY A 65 4.50 -6.58 11.46
N ALA A 66 3.33 -6.45 12.10
CA ALA A 66 2.15 -7.25 11.76
C ALA A 66 1.56 -6.86 10.40
N ILE A 67 1.57 -5.57 10.02
CA ILE A 67 1.18 -5.12 8.68
C ILE A 67 2.09 -5.76 7.62
N LEU A 68 3.41 -5.72 7.83
CA LEU A 68 4.35 -6.34 6.90
C LEU A 68 4.11 -7.85 6.77
N LYS A 69 3.91 -8.55 7.89
CA LYS A 69 3.59 -10.00 7.86
C LYS A 69 2.32 -10.26 7.04
N LEU A 70 1.28 -9.46 7.24
CA LEU A 70 0.02 -9.57 6.50
C LEU A 70 0.23 -9.38 5.01
N VAL A 71 0.92 -8.31 4.62
CA VAL A 71 1.25 -8.02 3.21
C VAL A 71 2.07 -9.14 2.59
N ASN A 72 3.08 -9.66 3.29
CA ASN A 72 3.88 -10.79 2.80
C ASN A 72 3.06 -12.08 2.67
N THR A 73 2.03 -12.26 3.49
CA THR A 73 1.14 -13.42 3.39
C THR A 73 0.32 -13.35 2.10
N PHE A 74 -0.28 -12.19 1.79
CA PHE A 74 -1.00 -12.01 0.52
C PHE A 74 -0.06 -12.10 -0.69
N ARG A 75 1.13 -11.50 -0.61
CA ARG A 75 2.14 -11.61 -1.68
C ARG A 75 2.55 -13.05 -1.94
N ALA A 76 2.73 -13.86 -0.89
CA ALA A 76 3.02 -15.28 -1.02
C ALA A 76 1.86 -16.04 -1.70
N MET A 77 0.61 -15.71 -1.40
CA MET A 77 -0.56 -16.29 -2.08
C MET A 77 -0.61 -15.92 -3.57
N GLU A 78 -0.17 -14.71 -3.93
CA GLU A 78 -0.07 -14.24 -5.33
C GLU A 78 1.19 -14.71 -6.07
N GLY A 79 2.10 -15.44 -5.40
CA GLY A 79 3.38 -15.84 -5.99
C GLY A 79 4.40 -14.70 -6.13
N LEU A 80 4.20 -13.58 -5.43
CA LEU A 80 5.09 -12.43 -5.43
C LEU A 80 6.20 -12.56 -4.39
N PRO A 81 7.39 -11.98 -4.63
CA PRO A 81 8.48 -12.00 -3.67
C PRO A 81 8.13 -11.23 -2.40
N MET A 82 8.53 -11.76 -1.24
CA MET A 82 8.31 -11.12 0.06
C MET A 82 9.10 -9.81 0.17
N LEU A 83 8.48 -8.82 0.81
CA LEU A 83 9.14 -7.58 1.18
C LEU A 83 10.05 -7.83 2.39
N GLN A 84 11.29 -7.38 2.28
CA GLN A 84 12.24 -7.38 3.39
C GLN A 84 12.07 -6.09 4.20
N VAL A 85 12.20 -6.20 5.53
CA VAL A 85 12.44 -5.01 6.35
C VAL A 85 13.83 -4.51 5.96
N GLY A 86 13.90 -3.40 5.22
CA GLY A 86 15.19 -2.74 5.01
C GLY A 86 15.77 -2.42 6.39
N ARG A 87 16.90 -3.05 6.74
CA ARG A 87 17.72 -2.61 7.88
C ARG A 87 18.14 -1.19 7.51
N ARG A 88 17.53 -0.19 8.15
CA ARG A 88 18.10 1.14 8.22
C ARG A 88 19.15 1.14 9.33
#